data_AF-A0A3M1W595-F1
#
_entry.id   AF-A0A3M1W595-F1
#
_cell.length_a   1.000
_cell.length_b   1.000
_cell.length_c   1.000
_cell.angle_alpha   90.00
_cell.angle_beta   90.00
_cell.angle_gamma   90.00
#
_symmetry.space_group_name_H-M   'P 1'
#
loop_
_entity.id
_entity.type
_entity.pdbx_description
1 polymer ?
#
loop_
_entity_poly.entity_id
_entity_poly.type
_entity_poly.pdbx_seq_one_letter_code
_entity_poly.pdbx_strand_id
1 'polypeptide(L)'
;MKMITKWGCRLLFLALCWMSAASTPGHSEREHRVGSSQIEVNIPNLIDFQLQKIDFQSPAEGVLRTTVSLAGTVYTMTLWPHSLRAEDFKLLVQGPDGQLREVEPPPVRTYRGVVDGLAHSRVAASIIDGEMSAALVLPDDTLWGIQPVRSIQPGAAPEMHFIYRAEDWLPTEEYYCGTDETLLPPPSAPSASAKATTTHVKVTEIAIDADVEFVRNRNIGSAQRAVTDIETVMNTVEAIYERQLDITYEITAIVLRAAEPDPYSSTDAAELLGQVRQEWNHHLRHIRRDVTHLMTGKNLRGNIIGIALLRTICIRSQAYGLSQSVFVSDLIRRACLTAHELGHSWGAVHCDGDADCGIMCSVIGRCSGDCSNFGARAVEAISETRDTRPCLTDLPEPLNPPVFDDFSASTLDPNRWTFNNGARISQSAVNEPSEPNALNLNASGPEPYRDDEVRSNFIHLRGLRQVTISFFTQHRGVEAGERLIVEYWSKNLEWKPIAEIISDGVDQERFTAHSITLERRFTGQPDAFHDEFRIRFRADVDEPDDNWYIDDVRIAGP
;
A
#
# COMPACT_ATOMS: atom_id res chain seq x y z
N MET A 1 -28.90 78.83 -27.96
CA MET A 1 -28.75 77.36 -27.96
C MET A 1 -27.71 76.98 -26.92
N LYS A 2 -28.07 76.20 -25.87
CA LYS A 2 -27.20 75.55 -24.84
C LYS A 2 -25.96 76.37 -24.35
N MET A 3 -25.89 77.05 -23.19
CA MET A 3 -26.31 76.72 -21.79
C MET A 3 -25.82 75.31 -21.36
N ILE A 4 -25.10 75.06 -20.25
CA ILE A 4 -25.04 75.62 -18.86
C ILE A 4 -23.59 75.40 -18.32
N THR A 5 -22.77 76.41 -17.92
CA THR A 5 -22.42 76.89 -16.53
C THR A 5 -22.15 75.82 -15.44
N LYS A 6 -21.32 75.97 -14.38
CA LYS A 6 -20.29 76.96 -13.94
C LYS A 6 -19.51 76.33 -12.74
N TRP A 7 -18.22 76.69 -12.60
CA TRP A 7 -17.47 76.97 -11.34
C TRP A 7 -17.32 75.90 -10.24
N GLY A 8 -16.08 75.65 -9.82
CA GLY A 8 -15.74 75.01 -8.54
C GLY A 8 -15.23 76.02 -7.49
N CYS A 9 -15.30 75.68 -6.20
CA CYS A 9 -14.70 76.48 -5.12
C CYS A 9 -14.60 75.72 -3.77
N ARG A 10 -13.37 75.58 -3.21
CA ARG A 10 -13.05 75.36 -1.77
C ARG A 10 -13.62 74.04 -1.15
N LEU A 11 -13.25 73.49 0.02
CA LEU A 11 -12.48 73.81 1.24
C LEU A 11 -11.65 72.53 1.63
N LEU A 12 -10.64 72.48 2.51
CA LEU A 12 -9.74 73.43 3.21
C LEU A 12 -8.52 72.61 3.74
N PHE A 13 -7.44 73.24 4.19
CA PHE A 13 -6.36 72.62 5.00
C PHE A 13 -6.61 72.84 6.50
N LEU A 14 -6.36 71.83 7.34
CA LEU A 14 -6.11 72.04 8.78
C LEU A 14 -5.38 70.83 9.39
N ALA A 15 -4.22 71.09 9.98
CA ALA A 15 -3.45 70.13 10.77
C ALA A 15 -3.63 70.45 12.26
N LEU A 16 -3.66 69.44 13.12
CA LEU A 16 -3.46 69.61 14.55
C LEU A 16 -2.81 68.37 15.17
N CYS A 17 -1.81 68.62 16.00
CA CYS A 17 -0.99 67.63 16.70
C CYS A 17 -1.49 67.50 18.14
N TRP A 18 -1.51 66.29 18.71
CA TRP A 18 -1.82 66.03 20.13
C TRP A 18 -0.81 65.03 20.73
N MET A 19 -0.56 65.18 22.03
CA MET A 19 0.59 64.58 22.73
C MET A 19 0.26 63.30 23.51
N SER A 20 1.25 62.40 23.58
CA SER A 20 1.67 61.50 24.67
C SER A 20 0.67 60.94 25.71
N ALA A 21 0.66 59.60 25.83
CA ALA A 21 0.56 58.86 27.10
C ALA A 21 1.22 57.46 26.95
N ALA A 22 1.63 56.82 28.06
CA ALA A 22 2.54 55.67 28.06
C ALA A 22 1.92 54.36 28.60
N SER A 23 2.52 53.21 28.25
CA SER A 23 2.43 51.95 29.00
C SER A 23 3.65 51.04 28.76
N THR A 24 3.86 50.09 29.68
CA THR A 24 5.07 49.24 29.86
C THR A 24 5.12 47.99 28.96
N PRO A 25 6.29 47.34 28.80
CA PRO A 25 6.48 46.29 27.79
C PRO A 25 5.86 44.94 28.16
N GLY A 26 5.06 44.38 27.25
CA GLY A 26 4.72 42.96 27.20
C GLY A 26 5.78 42.16 26.43
N HIS A 27 5.81 40.83 26.63
CA HIS A 27 6.76 39.93 25.96
C HIS A 27 6.69 40.06 24.43
N SER A 28 7.84 40.20 23.76
CA SER A 28 7.89 40.26 22.30
C SER A 28 7.87 38.85 21.71
N GLU A 29 6.73 38.43 21.17
CA GLU A 29 6.72 37.43 20.11
C GLU A 29 7.51 37.97 18.92
N ARG A 30 8.40 37.16 18.35
CA ARG A 30 9.16 37.55 17.16
C ARG A 30 8.31 37.31 15.91
N GLU A 31 7.62 38.35 15.45
CA GLU A 31 7.00 38.34 14.11
C GLU A 31 8.05 38.05 13.03
N HIS A 32 8.02 36.86 12.43
CA HIS A 32 8.73 36.57 11.19
C HIS A 32 7.93 37.11 10.00
N ARG A 33 8.12 38.40 9.66
CA ARG A 33 7.57 39.00 8.44
C ARG A 33 8.43 38.70 7.22
N VAL A 34 7.92 37.86 6.32
CA VAL A 34 8.22 37.88 4.88
C VAL A 34 6.89 37.89 4.13
N GLY A 35 6.74 38.78 3.15
CA GLY A 35 5.42 39.17 2.64
C GLY A 35 4.98 38.47 1.36
N SER A 36 3.89 37.71 1.44
CA SER A 36 2.83 37.61 0.41
C SER A 36 1.67 36.81 0.98
N SER A 37 0.53 37.47 1.26
CA SER A 37 -0.75 36.86 1.69
C SER A 37 -0.62 35.53 2.43
N GLN A 38 -0.13 35.55 3.67
CA GLN A 38 -0.06 34.33 4.49
C GLN A 38 -1.47 33.74 4.62
N ILE A 39 -1.64 32.51 4.15
CA ILE A 39 -2.76 31.67 4.57
C ILE A 39 -2.46 31.34 6.03
N GLU A 40 -3.27 31.87 6.94
CA GLU A 40 -3.21 31.51 8.36
C GLU A 40 -3.82 30.11 8.50
N VAL A 41 -2.96 29.09 8.34
CA VAL A 41 -3.33 27.69 8.49
C VAL A 41 -3.29 27.37 9.98
N ASN A 42 -4.46 27.20 10.61
CA ASN A 42 -4.54 26.69 11.98
C ASN A 42 -4.70 25.17 11.93
N ILE A 43 -3.70 24.44 12.43
CA ILE A 43 -3.70 22.98 12.51
C ILE A 43 -3.92 22.61 13.98
N PRO A 44 -5.11 22.13 14.37
CA PRO A 44 -5.37 21.79 15.77
C PRO A 44 -4.33 20.80 16.28
N ASN A 45 -3.72 21.16 17.41
CA ASN A 45 -2.81 20.34 18.21
C ASN A 45 -1.41 20.11 17.64
N LEU A 46 -1.10 20.65 16.45
CA LEU A 46 0.24 20.62 15.88
C LEU A 46 1.00 21.87 16.33
N ILE A 47 2.00 21.70 17.22
CA ILE A 47 2.68 22.84 17.87
C ILE A 47 3.81 23.46 17.04
N ASP A 48 4.39 22.72 16.09
CA ASP A 48 5.35 23.23 15.11
C ASP A 48 5.15 22.55 13.74
N PHE A 49 5.23 23.34 12.68
CA PHE A 49 5.16 22.87 11.29
C PHE A 49 5.65 23.94 10.31
N GLN A 50 6.03 23.50 9.11
CA GLN A 50 6.47 24.37 8.02
C GLN A 50 5.52 24.25 6.84
N LEU A 51 5.01 25.38 6.35
CA LEU A 51 4.26 25.45 5.09
C LEU A 51 5.21 25.53 3.90
N GLN A 52 5.06 24.62 2.95
CA GLN A 52 5.91 24.55 1.75
C GLN A 52 5.08 24.26 0.51
N LYS A 53 5.58 24.72 -0.64
CA LYS A 53 5.11 24.23 -1.94
C LYS A 53 5.90 22.97 -2.27
N ILE A 54 5.20 21.90 -2.62
CA ILE A 54 5.80 20.66 -3.09
C ILE A 54 5.38 20.46 -4.55
N ASP A 55 6.35 20.62 -5.45
CA ASP A 55 6.20 20.34 -6.87
C ASP A 55 6.87 19.00 -7.19
N PHE A 56 6.26 18.21 -8.09
CA PHE A 56 6.79 16.91 -8.51
C PHE A 56 7.49 17.03 -9.86
N GLN A 57 8.69 16.46 -9.94
CA GLN A 57 9.44 16.26 -11.17
C GLN A 57 9.43 14.77 -11.51
N SER A 58 9.23 14.44 -12.78
CA SER A 58 9.36 13.06 -13.29
C SER A 58 10.68 12.95 -14.08
N PRO A 59 11.86 12.78 -13.41
CA PRO A 59 13.16 12.69 -14.08
C PRO A 59 13.26 11.49 -15.04
N ALA A 60 12.45 10.48 -14.78
CA ALA A 60 12.14 9.38 -15.68
C ALA A 60 10.65 9.06 -15.50
N GLU A 61 10.04 8.41 -16.49
CA GLU A 61 8.75 7.75 -16.32
C GLU A 61 8.79 6.80 -15.10
N GLY A 62 7.70 6.70 -14.35
CA GLY A 62 7.62 5.86 -13.14
C GLY A 62 8.54 6.24 -11.97
N VAL A 63 9.30 7.34 -12.05
CA VAL A 63 10.12 7.84 -10.93
C VAL A 63 9.69 9.27 -10.64
N LEU A 64 9.36 9.56 -9.38
CA LEU A 64 9.07 10.92 -8.94
C LEU A 64 10.21 11.44 -8.09
N ARG A 65 10.54 12.71 -8.28
CA ARG A 65 11.45 13.48 -7.44
C ARG A 65 10.79 14.75 -6.96
N THR A 66 11.07 15.10 -5.72
CA THR A 66 10.68 16.39 -5.15
C THR A 66 11.70 16.83 -4.11
N THR A 67 11.68 18.11 -3.76
CA THR A 67 12.55 18.70 -2.74
C THR A 67 11.72 19.14 -1.54
N VAL A 68 12.16 18.78 -0.33
CA VAL A 68 11.50 19.13 0.93
C VAL A 68 12.51 19.79 1.87
N SER A 69 12.13 20.86 2.55
CA SER A 69 12.92 21.46 3.62
C SER A 69 12.54 20.84 4.95
N LEU A 70 13.49 20.21 5.64
CA LEU A 70 13.30 19.67 6.99
C LEU A 70 14.19 20.48 7.94
N ALA A 71 13.59 21.12 8.94
CA ALA A 71 14.29 22.03 9.87
C ALA A 71 15.18 23.10 9.16
N GLY A 72 14.79 23.54 7.96
CA GLY A 72 15.53 24.52 7.15
C GLY A 72 16.63 23.94 6.25
N THR A 73 16.86 22.62 6.27
CA THR A 73 17.78 21.93 5.34
C THR A 73 16.99 21.34 4.19
N VAL A 74 17.36 21.67 2.94
CA VAL A 74 16.68 21.15 1.75
C VAL A 74 17.24 19.78 1.38
N TYR A 75 16.34 18.80 1.29
CA TYR A 75 16.60 17.43 0.89
C TYR A 75 15.88 17.13 -0.43
N THR A 76 16.42 16.19 -1.22
CA THR A 76 15.73 15.62 -2.40
C THR A 76 15.21 14.24 -2.04
N MET A 77 13.93 13.97 -2.28
CA MET A 77 13.38 12.62 -2.19
C MET A 77 13.31 12.01 -3.60
N THR A 78 13.69 10.73 -3.72
CA THR A 78 13.41 9.92 -4.90
C THR A 78 12.38 8.84 -4.53
N LEU A 79 11.29 8.78 -5.28
CA LEU A 79 10.13 7.93 -5.03
C LEU A 79 9.85 7.01 -6.24
N TRP A 80 9.42 5.78 -5.96
CA TRP A 80 9.00 4.76 -6.92
C TRP A 80 7.61 4.25 -6.53
N PRO A 81 6.72 3.94 -7.49
CA PRO A 81 5.44 3.27 -7.22
C PRO A 81 5.64 2.01 -6.38
N HIS A 82 4.70 1.76 -5.48
CA HIS A 82 4.69 0.57 -4.62
C HIS A 82 3.26 0.06 -4.50
N SER A 83 3.04 -1.24 -4.67
CA SER A 83 1.74 -1.87 -4.52
C SER A 83 1.75 -2.81 -3.33
N LEU A 84 0.78 -2.68 -2.43
CA LEU A 84 0.51 -3.67 -1.39
C LEU A 84 -0.50 -4.73 -1.86
N ARG A 85 -1.02 -4.64 -3.09
CA ARG A 85 -2.04 -5.56 -3.60
C ARG A 85 -1.43 -6.91 -3.94
N ALA A 86 -2.12 -7.96 -3.53
CA ALA A 86 -1.92 -9.31 -4.03
C ALA A 86 -2.03 -9.40 -5.55
N GLU A 87 -1.41 -10.43 -6.10
CA GLU A 87 -1.47 -10.79 -7.51
C GLU A 87 -2.90 -11.08 -8.00
N ASP A 88 -3.72 -11.68 -7.13
CA ASP A 88 -5.15 -12.00 -7.28
C ASP A 88 -6.07 -11.03 -6.52
N PHE A 89 -5.60 -9.82 -6.20
CA PHE A 89 -6.32 -8.86 -5.35
C PHE A 89 -7.74 -8.55 -5.84
N LYS A 90 -8.71 -8.58 -4.91
CA LYS A 90 -10.13 -8.29 -5.20
C LYS A 90 -10.66 -7.08 -4.47
N LEU A 91 -11.29 -6.17 -5.22
CA LEU A 91 -12.15 -5.12 -4.65
C LEU A 91 -13.61 -5.57 -4.72
N LEU A 92 -14.22 -5.80 -3.56
CA LEU A 92 -15.63 -6.17 -3.43
C LEU A 92 -16.43 -4.98 -2.87
N VAL A 93 -17.48 -4.55 -3.57
CA VAL A 93 -18.34 -3.42 -3.16
C VAL A 93 -19.75 -3.90 -2.90
N GLN A 94 -20.29 -3.58 -1.72
CA GLN A 94 -21.66 -3.89 -1.33
C GLN A 94 -22.65 -2.90 -1.95
N GLY A 95 -23.65 -3.41 -2.67
CA GLY A 95 -24.77 -2.62 -3.18
C GLY A 95 -25.90 -2.44 -2.15
N PRO A 96 -26.88 -1.54 -2.42
CA PRO A 96 -28.06 -1.36 -1.56
C PRO A 96 -28.99 -2.58 -1.45
N ASP A 97 -28.73 -3.63 -2.25
CA ASP A 97 -29.37 -4.94 -2.17
C ASP A 97 -28.63 -5.91 -1.23
N GLY A 98 -27.60 -5.43 -0.53
CA GLY A 98 -26.75 -6.19 0.38
C GLY A 98 -25.71 -7.07 -0.31
N GLN A 99 -25.73 -7.19 -1.64
CA GLN A 99 -24.86 -8.09 -2.39
C GLN A 99 -23.49 -7.46 -2.64
N LEU A 100 -22.42 -8.23 -2.37
CA LEU A 100 -21.06 -7.90 -2.79
C LEU A 100 -20.89 -8.16 -4.29
N ARG A 101 -20.21 -7.24 -4.97
CA ARG A 101 -19.82 -7.36 -6.38
C ARG A 101 -18.35 -7.05 -6.53
N GLU A 102 -17.65 -7.84 -7.33
CA GLU A 102 -16.28 -7.53 -7.74
C GLU A 102 -16.29 -6.33 -8.69
N VAL A 103 -15.41 -5.36 -8.46
CA VAL A 103 -15.32 -4.10 -9.21
C VAL A 103 -13.85 -3.82 -9.52
N GLU A 104 -13.56 -3.30 -10.71
CA GLU A 104 -12.22 -2.87 -11.09
C GLU A 104 -11.65 -1.86 -10.07
N PRO A 105 -10.49 -2.15 -9.46
CA PRO A 105 -9.91 -1.25 -8.46
C PRO A 105 -9.32 0.01 -9.10
N PRO A 106 -9.27 1.14 -8.36
CA PRO A 106 -8.62 2.34 -8.86
C PRO A 106 -7.10 2.11 -9.07
N PRO A 107 -6.42 2.91 -9.91
CA PRO A 107 -4.96 2.85 -10.04
C PRO A 107 -4.27 3.07 -8.69
N VAL A 108 -3.20 2.29 -8.44
CA VAL A 108 -2.37 2.40 -7.24
C VAL A 108 -1.80 3.83 -7.12
N ARG A 109 -1.84 4.41 -5.92
CA ARG A 109 -1.33 5.76 -5.63
C ARG A 109 -0.20 5.80 -4.60
N THR A 110 0.20 4.65 -4.09
CA THR A 110 1.25 4.46 -3.08
C THR A 110 2.64 4.43 -3.71
N TYR A 111 3.60 4.97 -2.97
CA TYR A 111 5.01 5.07 -3.35
C TYR A 111 5.90 4.70 -2.16
N ARG A 112 7.05 4.10 -2.46
CA ARG A 112 8.20 3.92 -1.57
C ARG A 112 9.32 4.85 -2.01
N GLY A 113 10.24 5.20 -1.12
CA GLY A 113 11.34 6.08 -1.49
C GLY A 113 12.43 6.25 -0.44
N VAL A 114 13.42 7.05 -0.81
CA VAL A 114 14.57 7.43 0.04
C VAL A 114 14.86 8.93 -0.09
N VAL A 115 15.60 9.48 0.86
CA VAL A 115 16.22 10.80 0.76
C VAL A 115 17.62 10.66 0.14
N ASP A 116 17.84 11.35 -0.97
CA ASP A 116 19.13 11.38 -1.67
C ASP A 116 20.26 11.81 -0.71
N GLY A 117 21.28 10.97 -0.58
CA GLY A 117 22.46 11.22 0.29
C GLY A 117 22.30 10.78 1.74
N LEU A 118 21.09 10.39 2.19
CA LEU A 118 20.86 9.82 3.52
C LEU A 118 20.60 8.31 3.42
N ALA A 119 21.66 7.51 3.55
CA ALA A 119 21.54 6.05 3.63
C ALA A 119 20.63 5.63 4.79
N HIS A 120 19.81 4.59 4.57
CA HIS A 120 18.79 4.07 5.50
C HIS A 120 17.57 4.98 5.76
N SER A 121 17.48 6.16 5.16
CA SER A 121 16.21 6.91 5.12
C SER A 121 15.13 6.12 4.36
N ARG A 122 13.87 6.22 4.78
CA ARG A 122 12.72 5.55 4.14
C ARG A 122 11.54 6.51 4.02
N VAL A 123 10.86 6.48 2.88
CA VAL A 123 9.62 7.23 2.62
C VAL A 123 8.49 6.24 2.32
N ALA A 124 7.37 6.39 3.03
CA ALA A 124 6.07 5.85 2.64
C ALA A 124 5.20 7.04 2.19
N ALA A 125 4.82 7.10 0.93
CA ALA A 125 4.04 8.21 0.38
C ALA A 125 2.80 7.74 -0.38
N SER A 126 1.83 8.62 -0.55
CA SER A 126 0.73 8.48 -1.50
C SER A 126 0.49 9.80 -2.20
N ILE A 127 0.33 9.76 -3.52
CA ILE A 127 0.22 10.97 -4.35
C ILE A 127 -1.08 10.89 -5.15
N ILE A 128 -2.00 11.79 -4.83
CA ILE A 128 -3.39 11.80 -5.32
C ILE A 128 -3.66 13.19 -5.89
N ASP A 129 -4.02 13.28 -7.17
CA ASP A 129 -4.36 14.55 -7.86
C ASP A 129 -3.26 15.65 -7.75
N GLY A 130 -2.01 15.26 -7.52
CA GLY A 130 -0.85 16.15 -7.32
C GLY A 130 -0.57 16.53 -5.86
N GLU A 131 -1.35 16.01 -4.92
CA GLU A 131 -1.22 16.23 -3.47
C GLU A 131 -0.56 15.00 -2.82
N MET A 132 0.42 15.20 -1.94
CA MET A 132 1.19 14.13 -1.30
C MET A 132 0.95 14.05 0.21
N SER A 133 0.53 12.87 0.65
CA SER A 133 0.59 12.48 2.06
C SER A 133 1.74 11.50 2.24
N ALA A 134 2.68 11.76 3.16
CA ALA A 134 3.84 10.92 3.36
C ALA A 134 4.32 10.87 4.82
N ALA A 135 4.90 9.73 5.18
CA ALA A 135 5.72 9.50 6.36
C ALA A 135 7.17 9.27 5.91
N LEU A 136 8.10 10.02 6.51
CA LEU A 136 9.53 9.98 6.21
C LEU A 136 10.31 9.66 7.50
N VAL A 137 11.01 8.53 7.51
CA VAL A 137 11.94 8.17 8.59
C VAL A 137 13.36 8.51 8.15
N LEU A 138 14.05 9.30 8.96
CA LEU A 138 15.47 9.65 8.78
C LEU A 138 16.39 8.60 9.44
N PRO A 139 17.71 8.59 9.15
CA PRO A 139 18.64 7.57 9.66
C PRO A 139 18.90 7.64 11.18
N ASP A 140 18.38 8.65 11.86
CA ASP A 140 18.38 8.83 13.31
C ASP A 140 17.01 8.49 13.95
N ASP A 141 16.19 7.74 13.22
CA ASP A 141 14.80 7.36 13.52
C ASP A 141 13.80 8.54 13.66
N THR A 142 14.21 9.78 13.36
CA THR A 142 13.28 10.93 13.34
C THR A 142 12.19 10.74 12.28
N LEU A 143 10.94 10.68 12.72
CA LEU A 143 9.76 10.59 11.85
C LEU A 143 9.18 11.98 11.53
N TRP A 144 9.14 12.30 10.23
CA TRP A 144 8.51 13.48 9.65
C TRP A 144 7.21 13.10 8.92
N GLY A 145 6.18 13.91 9.11
CA GLY A 145 4.94 13.87 8.34
C GLY A 145 4.91 14.97 7.28
N ILE A 146 4.32 14.66 6.13
CA ILE A 146 4.04 15.61 5.04
C ILE A 146 2.59 15.40 4.63
N GLN A 147 1.78 16.46 4.61
CA GLN A 147 0.37 16.38 4.20
C GLN A 147 -0.08 17.63 3.44
N PRO A 148 -1.05 17.52 2.51
CA PRO A 148 -1.60 18.68 1.83
C PRO A 148 -2.43 19.52 2.82
N VAL A 149 -2.28 20.84 2.77
CA VAL A 149 -3.07 21.78 3.60
C VAL A 149 -4.58 21.61 3.37
N ARG A 150 -4.98 21.09 2.20
CA ARG A 150 -6.37 20.75 1.87
C ARG A 150 -6.98 19.66 2.75
N SER A 151 -6.20 18.78 3.37
CA SER A 151 -6.74 17.72 4.26
C SER A 151 -7.35 18.28 5.55
N ILE A 152 -7.02 19.53 5.89
CA ILE A 152 -7.50 20.25 7.09
C ILE A 152 -8.24 21.54 6.73
N GLN A 153 -7.88 22.20 5.62
CA GLN A 153 -8.47 23.46 5.16
C GLN A 153 -8.94 23.33 3.70
N PRO A 154 -10.19 22.88 3.48
CA PRO A 154 -10.78 22.78 2.15
C PRO A 154 -10.70 24.10 1.38
N GLY A 155 -10.18 24.05 0.16
CA GLY A 155 -10.00 25.24 -0.69
C GLY A 155 -8.63 25.91 -0.65
N ALA A 156 -7.66 25.38 0.12
CA ALA A 156 -6.24 25.74 -0.03
C ALA A 156 -5.72 25.39 -1.45
N ALA A 157 -4.50 25.85 -1.79
CA ALA A 157 -3.87 25.49 -3.07
C ALA A 157 -3.31 24.04 -3.02
N PRO A 158 -3.38 23.25 -4.12
CA PRO A 158 -3.01 21.83 -4.11
C PRO A 158 -1.53 21.60 -3.81
N GLU A 159 -0.64 22.46 -4.29
CA GLU A 159 0.80 22.35 -4.06
C GLU A 159 1.21 22.67 -2.62
N MET A 160 0.32 23.27 -1.81
CA MET A 160 0.63 23.69 -0.44
C MET A 160 0.51 22.51 0.54
N HIS A 161 1.62 22.18 1.16
CA HIS A 161 1.75 21.13 2.16
C HIS A 161 2.22 21.70 3.50
N PHE A 162 1.86 21.04 4.59
CA PHE A 162 2.46 21.25 5.89
C PHE A 162 3.38 20.06 6.22
N ILE A 163 4.57 20.36 6.74
CA ILE A 163 5.62 19.41 7.08
C ILE A 163 5.95 19.57 8.55
N TYR A 164 5.99 18.46 9.28
CA TYR A 164 6.08 18.43 10.74
C TYR A 164 6.82 17.19 11.23
N ARG A 165 7.31 17.20 12.48
CA ARG A 165 7.76 15.96 13.15
C ARG A 165 6.58 15.32 13.86
N ALA A 166 6.55 13.99 13.92
CA ALA A 166 5.48 13.27 14.60
C ALA A 166 5.30 13.70 16.07
N GLU A 167 6.40 14.00 16.76
CA GLU A 167 6.43 14.50 18.15
C GLU A 167 5.75 15.86 18.34
N ASP A 168 5.70 16.71 17.31
CA ASP A 168 5.10 18.04 17.36
C ASP A 168 3.56 17.99 17.26
N TRP A 169 2.96 16.83 16.94
CA TRP A 169 1.50 16.65 17.01
C TRP A 169 1.11 16.17 18.40
N LEU A 170 0.43 17.03 19.17
CA LEU A 170 0.02 16.71 20.54
C LEU A 170 -1.32 15.94 20.61
N PRO A 171 -1.46 14.95 21.51
CA PRO A 171 -2.73 14.27 21.78
C PRO A 171 -3.68 15.16 22.61
N THR A 172 -4.83 15.57 22.05
CA THR A 172 -5.88 16.30 22.79
C THR A 172 -6.79 15.44 23.64
N GLU A 173 -7.14 14.27 23.11
CA GLU A 173 -8.06 13.33 23.76
C GLU A 173 -7.30 12.06 24.13
N GLU A 174 -7.75 11.41 25.20
CA GLU A 174 -7.21 10.12 25.62
C GLU A 174 -7.92 9.05 24.84
N TYR A 175 -7.39 8.70 23.67
CA TYR A 175 -7.90 7.61 22.86
C TYR A 175 -7.23 6.30 23.28
N TYR A 176 -8.05 5.33 23.67
CA TYR A 176 -7.61 4.05 24.22
C TYR A 176 -7.72 2.92 23.19
N CYS A 177 -6.85 1.93 23.31
CA CYS A 177 -7.12 0.59 22.79
C CYS A 177 -8.14 -0.13 23.68
N GLY A 178 -9.04 -0.92 23.07
CA GLY A 178 -10.06 -1.72 23.74
C GLY A 178 -9.67 -3.19 23.96
N THR A 179 -8.44 -3.59 23.64
CA THR A 179 -7.98 -4.98 23.71
C THR A 179 -7.87 -5.46 25.17
N ASP A 180 -8.55 -6.56 25.49
CA ASP A 180 -8.43 -7.24 26.79
C ASP A 180 -7.32 -8.29 26.75
N GLU A 181 -6.17 -7.94 27.32
CA GLU A 181 -4.97 -8.78 27.37
C GLU A 181 -5.04 -9.88 28.43
N THR A 182 -6.04 -9.86 29.33
CA THR A 182 -6.19 -10.89 30.37
C THR A 182 -6.65 -12.24 29.80
N LEU A 183 -7.15 -12.23 28.56
CA LEU A 183 -7.68 -13.39 27.84
C LEU A 183 -6.63 -14.09 26.95
N LEU A 184 -5.35 -13.98 27.30
CA LEU A 184 -4.25 -14.72 26.67
C LEU A 184 -4.63 -16.19 26.39
N PRO A 185 -4.57 -16.64 25.13
CA PRO A 185 -4.52 -18.07 24.84
C PRO A 185 -3.37 -18.69 25.65
N PRO A 186 -3.54 -19.89 26.23
CA PRO A 186 -2.44 -20.54 26.93
C PRO A 186 -1.24 -20.63 25.97
N PRO A 187 -0.01 -20.30 26.43
CA PRO A 187 1.15 -20.32 25.55
C PRO A 187 1.26 -21.71 24.93
N SER A 188 1.30 -21.76 23.59
CA SER A 188 1.71 -22.94 22.85
C SER A 188 2.98 -23.47 23.52
N ALA A 189 2.95 -24.72 23.99
CA ALA A 189 4.11 -25.28 24.67
C ALA A 189 5.34 -25.11 23.76
N PRO A 190 6.48 -24.61 24.27
CA PRO A 190 7.62 -24.27 23.43
C PRO A 190 8.07 -25.51 22.68
N SER A 191 7.78 -25.53 21.37
CA SER A 191 8.42 -26.46 20.45
C SER A 191 9.91 -26.21 20.56
N ALA A 192 10.67 -27.22 20.96
CA ALA A 192 12.13 -27.18 20.97
C ALA A 192 12.73 -27.26 19.54
N SER A 193 11.98 -26.82 18.53
CA SER A 193 12.55 -26.33 17.28
C SER A 193 13.49 -25.18 17.63
N ALA A 194 14.74 -25.27 17.17
CA ALA A 194 15.71 -24.19 17.30
C ALA A 194 15.10 -22.86 16.83
N LYS A 195 15.51 -21.73 17.43
CA LYS A 195 15.18 -20.39 16.91
C LYS A 195 15.56 -20.35 15.44
N ALA A 196 14.57 -20.50 14.57
CA ALA A 196 14.73 -20.30 13.15
C ALA A 196 14.75 -18.80 12.95
N THR A 197 15.94 -18.20 13.07
CA THR A 197 16.17 -16.84 12.56
C THR A 197 15.81 -16.86 11.08
N THR A 198 14.62 -16.36 10.75
CA THR A 198 14.14 -16.28 9.38
C THR A 198 15.08 -15.34 8.63
N THR A 199 15.74 -15.85 7.60
CA THR A 199 16.62 -15.05 6.73
C THR A 199 15.86 -14.27 5.67
N HIS A 200 14.53 -14.47 5.59
CA HIS A 200 13.65 -13.89 4.59
C HIS A 200 12.53 -13.10 5.28
N VAL A 201 12.04 -12.09 4.57
CA VAL A 201 10.85 -11.32 4.93
C VAL A 201 9.63 -12.23 4.83
N LYS A 202 8.75 -12.19 5.83
CA LYS A 202 7.49 -12.94 5.84
C LYS A 202 6.36 -12.12 5.22
N VAL A 203 5.74 -12.66 4.17
CA VAL A 203 4.51 -12.12 3.60
C VAL A 203 3.35 -12.49 4.52
N THR A 204 2.55 -11.49 4.89
CA THR A 204 1.32 -11.66 5.68
C THR A 204 0.12 -11.21 4.86
N GLU A 205 -0.79 -12.14 4.57
CA GLU A 205 -1.99 -11.88 3.80
C GLU A 205 -3.04 -11.15 4.66
N ILE A 206 -3.43 -9.94 4.27
CA ILE A 206 -4.46 -9.15 4.95
C ILE A 206 -5.67 -8.92 4.05
N ALA A 207 -6.88 -9.15 4.58
CA ALA A 207 -8.11 -8.75 3.93
C ALA A 207 -8.83 -7.68 4.74
N ILE A 208 -9.13 -6.54 4.12
CA ILE A 208 -9.62 -5.35 4.82
C ILE A 208 -11.11 -5.19 4.55
N ASP A 209 -11.90 -4.96 5.60
CA ASP A 209 -13.30 -4.53 5.50
C ASP A 209 -13.40 -3.03 5.82
N ALA A 210 -14.39 -2.34 5.27
CA ALA A 210 -14.65 -0.94 5.58
C ALA A 210 -16.15 -0.67 5.57
N ASP A 211 -16.65 -0.18 6.71
CA ASP A 211 -18.08 0.03 6.93
C ASP A 211 -18.65 1.25 6.17
N VAL A 212 -19.98 1.35 6.18
CA VAL A 212 -20.69 2.41 5.44
C VAL A 212 -20.32 3.81 5.93
N GLU A 213 -20.01 3.98 7.22
CA GLU A 213 -19.54 5.24 7.79
C GLU A 213 -18.11 5.60 7.34
N PHE A 214 -17.21 4.63 7.15
CA PHE A 214 -15.89 4.87 6.58
C PHE A 214 -16.01 5.32 5.12
N VAL A 215 -16.71 4.54 4.28
CA VAL A 215 -16.84 4.81 2.84
C VAL A 215 -17.55 6.15 2.59
N ARG A 216 -18.53 6.51 3.43
CA ARG A 216 -19.28 7.77 3.34
C ARG A 216 -18.71 8.91 4.18
N ASN A 217 -17.58 8.72 4.86
CA ASN A 217 -16.93 9.79 5.62
C ASN A 217 -16.67 10.98 4.69
N ARG A 218 -16.93 12.21 5.16
CA ARG A 218 -16.83 13.44 4.34
C ARG A 218 -15.46 13.65 3.68
N ASN A 219 -14.38 13.12 4.27
CA ASN A 219 -13.02 13.22 3.76
C ASN A 219 -12.69 12.12 2.73
N ILE A 220 -13.46 11.02 2.75
CA ILE A 220 -13.33 9.87 1.84
C ILE A 220 -14.34 10.03 0.69
N GLY A 221 -15.62 9.84 0.97
CA GLY A 221 -16.74 10.21 0.09
C GLY A 221 -16.95 9.38 -1.18
N SER A 222 -16.10 8.40 -1.48
CA SER A 222 -16.32 7.44 -2.58
C SER A 222 -15.58 6.12 -2.35
N ALA A 223 -16.02 5.06 -3.03
CA ALA A 223 -15.36 3.75 -3.00
C ALA A 223 -13.90 3.82 -3.47
N GLN A 224 -13.63 4.57 -4.54
CA GLN A 224 -12.27 4.73 -5.07
C GLN A 224 -11.36 5.43 -4.05
N ARG A 225 -11.86 6.47 -3.37
CA ARG A 225 -11.10 7.16 -2.32
C ARG A 225 -10.92 6.30 -1.07
N ALA A 226 -11.89 5.45 -0.74
CA ALA A 226 -11.77 4.50 0.36
C ALA A 226 -10.61 3.52 0.11
N VAL A 227 -10.50 2.93 -1.09
CA VAL A 227 -9.35 2.09 -1.46
C VAL A 227 -8.04 2.86 -1.33
N THR A 228 -7.95 4.04 -1.94
CA THR A 228 -6.71 4.83 -1.92
C THR A 228 -6.28 5.22 -0.50
N ASP A 229 -7.22 5.54 0.38
CA ASP A 229 -6.96 5.89 1.78
C ASP A 229 -6.53 4.68 2.61
N ILE A 230 -7.20 3.53 2.45
CA ILE A 230 -6.79 2.24 3.04
C ILE A 230 -5.36 1.90 2.64
N GLU A 231 -5.04 2.00 1.35
CA GLU A 231 -3.69 1.78 0.81
C GLU A 231 -2.69 2.79 1.37
N THR A 232 -3.05 4.07 1.53
CA THR A 232 -2.18 5.10 2.11
C THR A 232 -1.82 4.78 3.57
N VAL A 233 -2.80 4.35 4.37
CA VAL A 233 -2.59 3.94 5.77
C VAL A 233 -1.74 2.67 5.83
N MET A 234 -2.09 1.63 5.07
CA MET A 234 -1.36 0.36 5.07
C MET A 234 0.06 0.48 4.51
N ASN A 235 0.29 1.34 3.51
CA ASN A 235 1.63 1.68 3.03
C ASN A 235 2.51 2.26 4.14
N THR A 236 1.93 3.04 5.06
CA THR A 236 2.65 3.59 6.21
C THR A 236 2.87 2.53 7.29
N VAL A 237 1.88 1.68 7.56
CA VAL A 237 1.99 0.54 8.49
C VAL A 237 3.10 -0.43 8.05
N GLU A 238 3.08 -0.88 6.79
CA GLU A 238 4.05 -1.83 6.25
C GLU A 238 5.49 -1.31 6.39
N ALA A 239 5.75 -0.02 6.14
CA ALA A 239 7.09 0.56 6.28
C ALA A 239 7.67 0.51 7.71
N ILE A 240 6.82 0.26 8.71
CA ILE A 240 7.21 0.02 10.10
C ILE A 240 7.55 -1.46 10.27
N TYR A 241 6.68 -2.35 9.81
CA TYR A 241 6.86 -3.81 9.87
C TYR A 241 8.08 -4.29 9.05
N GLU A 242 8.30 -3.79 7.84
CA GLU A 242 9.48 -4.08 7.01
C GLU A 242 10.78 -3.55 7.61
N ARG A 243 10.72 -2.53 8.48
CA ARG A 243 11.91 -1.89 9.07
C ARG A 243 12.36 -2.59 10.34
N GLN A 244 11.42 -3.10 11.14
CA GLN A 244 11.70 -3.62 12.48
C GLN A 244 11.45 -5.12 12.66
N LEU A 245 10.69 -5.75 11.76
CA LEU A 245 10.05 -7.06 12.03
C LEU A 245 10.15 -8.06 10.86
N ASP A 246 10.84 -7.72 9.77
CA ASP A 246 10.89 -8.50 8.51
C ASP A 246 9.52 -9.04 8.07
N ILE A 247 8.48 -8.19 8.15
CA ILE A 247 7.11 -8.51 7.74
C ILE A 247 6.67 -7.52 6.64
N THR A 248 6.12 -8.03 5.54
CA THR A 248 5.44 -7.27 4.49
C THR A 248 3.95 -7.67 4.46
N TYR A 249 3.09 -6.76 4.00
CA TYR A 249 1.64 -6.97 4.00
C TYR A 249 1.10 -7.04 2.57
N GLU A 250 0.54 -8.20 2.22
CA GLU A 250 -0.13 -8.39 0.95
C GLU A 250 -1.66 -8.27 1.15
N ILE A 251 -2.26 -7.21 0.63
CA ILE A 251 -3.70 -6.98 0.63
C ILE A 251 -4.34 -7.92 -0.41
N THR A 252 -5.03 -8.96 0.06
CA THR A 252 -5.71 -9.94 -0.80
C THR A 252 -7.10 -9.49 -1.23
N ALA A 253 -7.80 -8.74 -0.37
CA ALA A 253 -9.07 -8.13 -0.71
C ALA A 253 -9.36 -6.86 0.08
N ILE A 254 -10.11 -5.95 -0.53
CA ILE A 254 -10.81 -4.85 0.15
C ILE A 254 -12.31 -5.05 -0.05
N VAL A 255 -13.06 -5.11 1.05
CA VAL A 255 -14.52 -5.21 1.10
C VAL A 255 -15.09 -3.86 1.54
N LEU A 256 -15.81 -3.18 0.66
CA LEU A 256 -16.41 -1.86 0.94
C LEU A 256 -17.92 -1.97 1.12
N ARG A 257 -18.41 -1.68 2.33
CA ARG A 257 -19.85 -1.63 2.65
C ARG A 257 -20.47 -0.31 2.19
N ALA A 258 -20.49 -0.05 0.88
CA ALA A 258 -20.87 1.26 0.33
C ALA A 258 -22.35 1.67 0.55
N ALA A 259 -23.21 0.72 0.93
CA ALA A 259 -24.61 0.98 1.23
C ALA A 259 -25.20 0.07 2.31
N GLU A 260 -26.16 0.64 3.04
CA GLU A 260 -27.01 -0.06 3.98
C GLU A 260 -27.98 -1.03 3.27
N PRO A 261 -28.35 -2.17 3.89
CA PRO A 261 -27.91 -2.62 5.20
C PRO A 261 -26.50 -3.25 5.16
N ASP A 262 -25.57 -2.70 5.95
CA ASP A 262 -24.31 -3.39 6.25
C ASP A 262 -24.45 -4.33 7.48
N PRO A 263 -23.52 -5.28 7.72
CA PRO A 263 -23.65 -6.22 8.82
C PRO A 263 -23.31 -5.63 10.21
N TYR A 264 -22.94 -4.36 10.30
CA TYR A 264 -22.18 -3.78 11.41
C TYR A 264 -22.98 -2.67 12.11
N SER A 265 -23.70 -3.05 13.17
CA SER A 265 -24.65 -2.17 13.85
C SER A 265 -24.20 -1.65 15.22
N SER A 266 -23.20 -2.26 15.86
CA SER A 266 -22.74 -1.79 17.17
C SER A 266 -21.66 -0.70 17.06
N THR A 267 -21.65 0.19 18.04
CA THR A 267 -20.55 1.13 18.32
C THR A 267 -19.72 0.72 19.53
N ASP A 268 -20.08 -0.37 20.22
CA ASP A 268 -19.19 -1.01 21.17
C ASP A 268 -18.11 -1.79 20.40
N ALA A 269 -16.84 -1.55 20.72
CA ALA A 269 -15.73 -2.08 19.95
C ALA A 269 -15.64 -3.62 20.00
N ALA A 270 -15.94 -4.23 21.15
CA ALA A 270 -15.88 -5.68 21.31
C ALA A 270 -17.08 -6.38 20.64
N GLU A 271 -18.28 -5.78 20.73
CA GLU A 271 -19.44 -6.27 19.98
C GLU A 271 -19.23 -6.15 18.46
N LEU A 272 -18.71 -5.01 17.98
CA LEU A 272 -18.42 -4.76 16.57
C LEU A 272 -17.38 -5.74 16.02
N LEU A 273 -16.27 -5.97 16.74
CA LEU A 273 -15.28 -6.99 16.38
C LEU A 273 -15.91 -8.39 16.33
N GLY A 274 -16.85 -8.66 17.25
CA GLY A 274 -17.68 -9.87 17.25
C GLY A 274 -18.59 -10.00 16.02
N GLN A 275 -19.12 -8.90 15.48
CA GLN A 275 -19.92 -8.85 14.25
C GLN A 275 -19.04 -9.11 13.02
N VAL A 276 -17.89 -8.43 12.88
CA VAL A 276 -16.90 -8.64 11.81
C VAL A 276 -16.46 -10.11 11.76
N ARG A 277 -16.08 -10.67 12.91
CA ARG A 277 -15.66 -12.07 13.03
C ARG A 277 -16.76 -13.06 12.61
N GLN A 278 -18.02 -12.78 12.93
CA GLN A 278 -19.14 -13.64 12.51
C GLN A 278 -19.37 -13.56 11.00
N GLU A 279 -19.51 -12.36 10.45
CA GLU A 279 -19.70 -12.11 9.02
C GLU A 279 -18.63 -12.81 8.17
N TRP A 280 -17.35 -12.62 8.52
CA TRP A 280 -16.24 -13.17 7.76
C TRP A 280 -16.07 -14.69 7.89
N ASN A 281 -16.42 -15.28 9.04
CA ASN A 281 -16.37 -16.73 9.22
C ASN A 281 -17.57 -17.44 8.56
N HIS A 282 -18.74 -16.81 8.50
CA HIS A 282 -19.94 -17.43 7.93
C HIS A 282 -20.06 -17.21 6.41
N HIS A 283 -19.83 -15.99 5.92
CA HIS A 283 -20.11 -15.59 4.55
C HIS A 283 -18.84 -15.38 3.70
N LEU A 284 -17.78 -14.77 4.26
CA LEU A 284 -16.56 -14.42 3.51
C LEU A 284 -15.40 -15.42 3.70
N ARG A 285 -15.72 -16.66 4.08
CA ARG A 285 -14.71 -17.73 4.32
C ARG A 285 -13.89 -18.13 3.09
N HIS A 286 -14.28 -17.69 1.89
CA HIS A 286 -13.64 -17.99 0.61
C HIS A 286 -12.49 -17.03 0.28
N ILE A 287 -12.39 -15.87 0.94
CA ILE A 287 -11.33 -14.86 0.68
C ILE A 287 -10.02 -15.31 1.36
N ARG A 288 -8.92 -15.41 0.59
CA ARG A 288 -7.55 -15.71 1.06
C ARG A 288 -7.07 -14.64 2.06
N ARG A 289 -6.43 -15.02 3.18
CA ARG A 289 -6.04 -14.13 4.30
C ARG A 289 -5.49 -14.90 5.51
N ASP A 290 -4.53 -14.28 6.19
CA ASP A 290 -3.99 -14.62 7.51
C ASP A 290 -4.63 -13.81 8.64
N VAL A 291 -5.11 -12.60 8.32
CA VAL A 291 -5.79 -11.67 9.23
C VAL A 291 -6.83 -10.82 8.49
N THR A 292 -7.89 -10.40 9.19
CA THR A 292 -8.81 -9.36 8.73
C THR A 292 -8.80 -8.14 9.63
N HIS A 293 -8.83 -6.96 9.02
CA HIS A 293 -8.91 -5.70 9.72
C HIS A 293 -10.10 -4.87 9.23
N LEU A 294 -10.95 -4.40 10.15
CA LEU A 294 -12.01 -3.43 9.82
C LEU A 294 -11.48 -2.00 9.96
N MET A 295 -11.55 -1.24 8.88
CA MET A 295 -11.39 0.22 8.87
C MET A 295 -12.77 0.85 9.09
N THR A 296 -13.09 1.22 10.34
CA THR A 296 -14.40 1.78 10.69
C THR A 296 -14.42 3.31 10.67
N GLY A 297 -15.52 3.88 10.18
CA GLY A 297 -15.85 5.30 10.29
C GLY A 297 -16.86 5.60 11.39
N LYS A 298 -17.36 4.59 12.10
CA LYS A 298 -18.24 4.76 13.25
C LYS A 298 -17.50 5.49 14.36
N ASN A 299 -18.21 6.35 15.08
CA ASN A 299 -17.69 6.87 16.34
C ASN A 299 -17.94 5.83 17.43
N LEU A 300 -16.88 5.11 17.81
CA LEU A 300 -16.96 4.06 18.81
C LEU A 300 -17.32 4.61 20.19
N ARG A 301 -17.84 3.74 21.05
CA ARG A 301 -18.41 4.12 22.34
C ARG A 301 -17.31 4.47 23.35
N GLY A 302 -17.43 5.65 23.95
CA GLY A 302 -16.44 6.15 24.91
C GLY A 302 -15.24 6.72 24.16
N ASN A 303 -14.04 6.30 24.56
CA ASN A 303 -12.78 6.76 23.96
C ASN A 303 -11.98 5.61 23.30
N ILE A 304 -12.58 4.42 23.14
CA ILE A 304 -11.91 3.30 22.47
C ILE A 304 -11.87 3.60 20.96
N ILE A 305 -10.70 3.51 20.33
CA ILE A 305 -10.54 3.74 18.87
C ILE A 305 -10.03 2.52 18.10
N GLY A 306 -9.73 1.41 18.78
CA GLY A 306 -9.28 0.17 18.16
C GLY A 306 -9.43 -1.00 19.12
N ILE A 307 -9.44 -2.21 18.57
CA ILE A 307 -9.39 -3.47 19.32
C ILE A 307 -8.96 -4.61 18.37
N ALA A 308 -8.18 -5.56 18.87
CA ALA A 308 -7.82 -6.78 18.15
C ALA A 308 -7.73 -8.01 19.05
N LEU A 309 -7.79 -9.20 18.45
CA LEU A 309 -7.66 -10.46 19.19
C LEU A 309 -6.18 -10.87 19.29
N LEU A 310 -5.70 -11.00 20.52
CA LEU A 310 -4.28 -11.17 20.85
C LEU A 310 -3.66 -12.48 20.30
N ARG A 311 -2.53 -12.38 19.59
CA ARG A 311 -1.71 -13.51 19.09
C ARG A 311 -2.43 -14.44 18.08
N THR A 312 -3.30 -13.88 17.25
CA THR A 312 -4.22 -14.61 16.38
C THR A 312 -3.84 -14.76 14.89
N ILE A 313 -2.77 -14.15 14.37
CA ILE A 313 -2.36 -14.33 12.94
C ILE A 313 -2.34 -15.81 12.53
N CYS A 314 -2.78 -16.15 11.31
CA CYS A 314 -3.08 -17.50 10.80
C CYS A 314 -4.27 -18.23 11.43
N ILE A 315 -4.79 -17.81 12.60
CA ILE A 315 -5.94 -18.46 13.24
C ILE A 315 -7.20 -17.88 12.61
N ARG A 316 -7.56 -18.32 11.40
CA ARG A 316 -8.63 -17.77 10.54
C ARG A 316 -9.99 -17.51 11.22
N SER A 317 -10.32 -18.27 12.27
CA SER A 317 -11.54 -18.08 13.07
C SER A 317 -11.46 -16.93 14.10
N GLN A 318 -10.25 -16.45 14.41
CA GLN A 318 -9.92 -15.48 15.46
C GLN A 318 -9.02 -14.31 14.99
N ALA A 319 -8.39 -14.38 13.82
CA ALA A 319 -7.50 -13.35 13.28
C ALA A 319 -8.25 -12.08 12.83
N TYR A 320 -8.70 -11.27 13.79
CA TYR A 320 -9.51 -10.08 13.56
C TYR A 320 -9.06 -8.91 14.43
N GLY A 321 -8.96 -7.73 13.81
CA GLY A 321 -8.83 -6.44 14.45
C GLY A 321 -9.73 -5.38 13.81
N LEU A 322 -9.84 -4.22 14.46
CA LEU A 322 -10.46 -3.04 13.88
C LEU A 322 -9.79 -1.75 14.36
N SER A 323 -9.87 -0.71 13.54
CA SER A 323 -9.41 0.64 13.85
C SER A 323 -10.45 1.66 13.37
N GLN A 324 -10.80 2.61 14.23
CA GLN A 324 -11.54 3.84 13.88
C GLN A 324 -10.61 4.75 13.06
N SER A 325 -10.28 4.32 11.85
CA SER A 325 -9.18 4.86 11.03
C SER A 325 -9.30 6.36 10.79
N VAL A 326 -10.50 6.93 10.77
CA VAL A 326 -10.76 8.36 10.53
C VAL A 326 -10.91 9.21 11.80
N PHE A 327 -10.41 8.74 12.96
CA PHE A 327 -10.47 9.47 14.24
C PHE A 327 -9.75 10.83 14.22
N VAL A 328 -8.68 10.97 13.43
CA VAL A 328 -7.94 12.23 13.20
C VAL A 328 -7.57 12.37 11.72
N SER A 329 -7.11 13.56 11.31
CA SER A 329 -6.60 13.82 9.96
C SER A 329 -5.10 13.59 9.78
N ASP A 330 -4.37 13.24 10.84
CA ASP A 330 -2.92 12.94 10.83
C ASP A 330 -2.67 11.50 10.36
N LEU A 331 -2.03 11.32 9.20
CA LEU A 331 -1.68 10.01 8.64
C LEU A 331 -0.82 9.16 9.58
N ILE A 332 0.15 9.75 10.28
CA ILE A 332 1.06 9.02 11.16
C ILE A 332 0.30 8.42 12.34
N ARG A 333 -0.62 9.18 12.96
CA ARG A 333 -1.50 8.66 14.02
C ARG A 333 -2.45 7.58 13.53
N ARG A 334 -2.97 7.69 12.30
CA ARG A 334 -3.86 6.67 11.69
C ARG A 334 -3.13 5.36 11.40
N ALA A 335 -1.91 5.46 10.88
CA ALA A 335 -1.03 4.32 10.67
C ALA A 335 -0.58 3.70 11.99
N CYS A 336 -0.22 4.50 13.00
CA CYS A 336 0.14 4.04 14.34
C CYS A 336 -0.99 3.23 14.99
N LEU A 337 -2.24 3.73 14.95
CA LEU A 337 -3.41 2.97 15.41
C LEU A 337 -3.54 1.61 14.71
N THR A 338 -3.43 1.57 13.38
CA THR A 338 -3.56 0.32 12.62
C THR A 338 -2.39 -0.63 12.94
N ALA A 339 -1.17 -0.11 13.09
CA ALA A 339 0.01 -0.87 13.45
C ALA A 339 -0.08 -1.46 14.88
N HIS A 340 -0.66 -0.72 15.83
CA HIS A 340 -0.92 -1.14 17.21
C HIS A 340 -1.86 -2.35 17.28
N GLU A 341 -3.01 -2.27 16.61
CA GLU A 341 -4.01 -3.35 16.62
C GLU A 341 -3.53 -4.60 15.85
N LEU A 342 -2.74 -4.41 14.79
CA LEU A 342 -2.01 -5.50 14.15
C LEU A 342 -0.92 -6.07 15.09
N GLY A 343 -0.27 -5.23 15.91
CA GLY A 343 0.72 -5.64 16.91
C GLY A 343 0.12 -6.58 17.97
N HIS A 344 -1.10 -6.30 18.44
CA HIS A 344 -1.88 -7.25 19.23
C HIS A 344 -2.19 -8.53 18.45
N SER A 345 -2.60 -8.46 17.19
CA SER A 345 -2.81 -9.66 16.36
C SER A 345 -1.55 -10.53 16.28
N TRP A 346 -0.36 -9.91 16.25
CA TRP A 346 0.95 -10.54 16.37
C TRP A 346 1.38 -10.93 17.79
N GLY A 347 0.59 -10.62 18.82
CA GLY A 347 0.84 -11.06 20.19
C GLY A 347 1.73 -10.15 21.04
N ALA A 348 1.93 -8.90 20.62
CA ALA A 348 2.44 -7.84 21.49
C ALA A 348 1.34 -7.33 22.45
N VAL A 349 1.79 -6.79 23.58
CA VAL A 349 0.93 -6.32 24.69
C VAL A 349 1.35 -4.93 25.18
N HIS A 350 0.44 -4.20 25.83
CA HIS A 350 0.60 -2.80 26.26
C HIS A 350 1.77 -2.59 27.21
N CYS A 351 2.64 -1.65 26.89
CA CYS A 351 3.90 -1.37 27.58
C CYS A 351 3.86 -0.08 28.41
N ASP A 352 2.71 0.22 28.99
CA ASP A 352 2.49 1.49 29.69
C ASP A 352 3.49 1.72 30.82
N GLY A 353 4.26 2.81 30.71
CA GLY A 353 5.34 3.17 31.63
C GLY A 353 6.75 2.74 31.18
N ASP A 354 6.87 1.88 30.18
CA ASP A 354 8.16 1.57 29.54
C ASP A 354 8.59 2.77 28.66
N ALA A 355 9.87 3.16 28.75
CA ALA A 355 10.37 4.38 28.11
C ALA A 355 10.41 4.30 26.57
N ASP A 356 10.54 3.10 26.02
CA ASP A 356 10.58 2.80 24.59
C ASP A 356 9.25 2.25 24.05
N CYS A 357 8.16 2.32 24.81
CA CYS A 357 6.91 1.63 24.49
C CYS A 357 6.37 1.91 23.07
N GLY A 358 6.46 3.17 22.63
CA GLY A 358 6.14 3.60 21.27
C GLY A 358 4.73 3.19 20.84
N ILE A 359 4.63 2.52 19.70
CA ILE A 359 3.35 2.13 19.08
C ILE A 359 2.45 1.35 20.04
N MET A 360 2.98 0.50 20.93
CA MET A 360 2.16 -0.35 21.82
C MET A 360 1.70 0.35 23.13
N CYS A 361 1.77 1.68 23.22
CA CYS A 361 1.15 2.42 24.33
C CYS A 361 -0.38 2.28 24.29
N SER A 362 -1.03 1.93 25.41
CA SER A 362 -2.49 1.69 25.45
C SER A 362 -3.33 2.94 25.12
N VAL A 363 -2.73 4.12 25.27
CA VAL A 363 -3.31 5.42 24.89
C VAL A 363 -2.54 5.99 23.70
N ILE A 364 -3.15 5.98 22.51
CA ILE A 364 -2.46 6.28 21.24
C ILE A 364 -1.88 7.70 21.24
N GLY A 365 -0.57 7.79 21.04
CA GLY A 365 0.19 9.05 21.07
C GLY A 365 0.45 9.60 22.48
N ARG A 366 0.26 8.82 23.55
CA ARG A 366 0.87 9.06 24.87
C ARG A 366 2.09 8.14 25.08
N CYS A 367 2.46 7.84 26.32
CA CYS A 367 3.77 7.30 26.69
C CYS A 367 4.89 8.22 26.20
N SER A 368 5.82 7.73 25.36
CA SER A 368 6.82 8.56 24.66
C SER A 368 6.24 9.45 23.56
N GLY A 369 4.99 9.21 23.14
CA GLY A 369 4.37 9.84 21.97
C GLY A 369 4.83 9.25 20.64
N ASP A 370 5.78 8.31 20.66
CA ASP A 370 6.44 7.80 19.47
C ASP A 370 5.51 6.88 18.65
N CYS A 371 5.09 7.41 17.49
CA CYS A 371 4.29 6.70 16.50
C CYS A 371 5.13 6.04 15.39
N SER A 372 6.47 6.08 15.50
CA SER A 372 7.39 5.58 14.48
C SER A 372 7.84 4.14 14.71
N ASN A 373 8.04 3.72 15.96
CA ASN A 373 8.66 2.45 16.31
C ASN A 373 7.85 1.61 17.30
N PHE A 374 7.95 0.29 17.16
CA PHE A 374 7.69 -0.68 18.22
C PHE A 374 8.87 -0.71 19.20
N GLY A 375 8.58 -0.68 20.51
CA GLY A 375 9.57 -0.92 21.56
C GLY A 375 10.13 -2.35 21.56
N ALA A 376 11.26 -2.56 22.23
CA ALA A 376 12.03 -3.81 22.16
C ALA A 376 11.20 -5.05 22.56
N ARG A 377 10.34 -4.90 23.58
CA ARG A 377 9.44 -5.96 24.06
C ARG A 377 8.36 -6.35 23.04
N ALA A 378 7.87 -5.38 22.27
CA ALA A 378 6.91 -5.63 21.20
C ALA A 378 7.61 -6.30 20.01
N VAL A 379 8.81 -5.84 19.64
CA VAL A 379 9.64 -6.45 18.60
C VAL A 379 9.92 -7.93 18.90
N GLU A 380 10.29 -8.27 20.14
CA GLU A 380 10.49 -9.66 20.56
C GLU A 380 9.21 -10.50 20.43
N ALA A 381 8.09 -10.05 21.01
CA ALA A 381 6.82 -10.78 20.99
C ALA A 381 6.24 -11.00 19.58
N ILE A 382 6.40 -10.01 18.69
CA ILE A 382 5.97 -10.11 17.28
C ILE A 382 6.88 -11.09 16.53
N SER A 383 8.20 -10.98 16.69
CA SER A 383 9.18 -11.87 16.03
C SER A 383 9.02 -13.33 16.46
N GLU A 384 8.87 -13.61 17.76
CA GLU A 384 8.58 -14.97 18.25
C GLU A 384 7.27 -15.53 17.69
N THR A 385 6.27 -14.67 17.50
CA THR A 385 5.01 -15.09 16.89
C THR A 385 5.19 -15.36 15.39
N ARG A 386 5.81 -14.45 14.64
CA ARG A 386 6.17 -14.59 13.21
C ARG A 386 6.90 -15.89 12.94
N ASP A 387 7.97 -16.16 13.68
CA ASP A 387 8.85 -17.33 13.50
C ASP A 387 8.15 -18.67 13.78
N THR A 388 6.98 -18.65 14.45
CA THR A 388 6.17 -19.83 14.76
C THR A 388 4.90 -19.98 13.91
N ARG A 389 4.67 -19.12 12.91
CA ARG A 389 3.50 -19.19 12.02
C ARG A 389 3.80 -19.90 10.69
N PRO A 390 3.28 -21.13 10.47
CA PRO A 390 3.51 -21.87 9.23
C PRO A 390 2.57 -21.47 8.07
N CYS A 391 1.66 -20.51 8.26
CA CYS A 391 0.85 -19.99 7.15
C CYS A 391 1.59 -18.92 6.34
N LEU A 392 2.56 -18.23 6.95
CA LEU A 392 3.27 -17.12 6.34
C LEU A 392 4.22 -17.62 5.26
N THR A 393 4.10 -17.05 4.07
CA THR A 393 5.00 -17.33 2.95
C THR A 393 6.31 -16.56 3.12
N ASP A 394 7.44 -17.20 2.84
CA ASP A 394 8.72 -16.49 2.67
C ASP A 394 8.67 -15.69 1.38
N LEU A 395 8.94 -14.37 1.45
CA LEU A 395 9.10 -13.54 0.25
C LEU A 395 10.31 -14.06 -0.54
N PRO A 396 10.13 -14.59 -1.77
CA PRO A 396 11.23 -15.21 -2.50
C PRO A 396 12.17 -14.13 -3.04
N GLU A 397 13.48 -14.33 -2.85
CA GLU A 397 14.51 -13.40 -3.31
C GLU A 397 14.38 -13.14 -4.83
N PRO A 398 14.44 -11.88 -5.30
CA PRO A 398 14.42 -11.56 -6.72
C PRO A 398 15.55 -12.24 -7.51
N LEU A 399 15.24 -12.62 -8.73
CA LEU A 399 16.14 -13.32 -9.62
C LEU A 399 17.12 -12.37 -10.32
N ASN A 400 18.30 -12.88 -10.68
CA ASN A 400 19.27 -12.17 -11.50
C ASN A 400 19.37 -12.85 -12.88
N PRO A 401 19.38 -12.10 -14.00
CA PRO A 401 19.64 -12.69 -15.31
C PRO A 401 21.03 -13.36 -15.39
N PRO A 402 21.17 -14.50 -16.11
CA PRO A 402 20.13 -15.17 -16.88
C PRO A 402 19.18 -16.00 -16.01
N VAL A 403 17.87 -15.79 -16.20
CA VAL A 403 16.82 -16.69 -15.70
C VAL A 403 16.55 -17.74 -16.78
N PHE A 404 16.36 -18.99 -16.37
CA PHE A 404 15.99 -20.11 -17.24
C PHE A 404 15.07 -21.08 -16.50
N ASP A 405 14.08 -21.61 -17.20
CA ASP A 405 13.23 -22.73 -16.80
C ASP A 405 12.88 -23.58 -18.03
N ASP A 406 13.16 -24.88 -17.93
CA ASP A 406 12.86 -25.93 -18.91
C ASP A 406 11.67 -26.80 -18.48
N PHE A 407 11.01 -26.44 -17.38
CA PHE A 407 9.86 -27.16 -16.81
C PHE A 407 10.10 -28.67 -16.60
N SER A 408 11.35 -29.11 -16.47
CA SER A 408 11.73 -30.52 -16.29
C SER A 408 11.21 -31.13 -14.97
N ALA A 409 10.87 -30.31 -13.98
CA ALA A 409 10.24 -30.72 -12.72
C ALA A 409 8.71 -30.85 -12.86
N SER A 410 8.09 -31.83 -12.18
CA SER A 410 6.64 -32.09 -12.24
C SER A 410 5.73 -31.01 -11.60
N THR A 411 6.30 -29.92 -11.12
CA THR A 411 5.62 -28.79 -10.47
C THR A 411 6.40 -27.51 -10.72
N LEU A 412 5.70 -26.39 -10.91
CA LEU A 412 6.33 -25.06 -11.01
C LEU A 412 7.18 -24.75 -9.79
N ASP A 413 8.36 -24.17 -10.01
CA ASP A 413 9.23 -23.69 -8.92
C ASP A 413 8.68 -22.35 -8.38
N PRO A 414 8.21 -22.29 -7.12
CA PRO A 414 7.61 -21.07 -6.56
C PRO A 414 8.61 -19.92 -6.41
N ASN A 415 9.93 -20.19 -6.47
CA ASN A 415 10.96 -19.15 -6.46
C ASN A 415 11.15 -18.51 -7.86
N ARG A 416 10.75 -19.22 -8.93
CA ARG A 416 10.74 -18.69 -10.31
C ARG A 416 9.38 -18.12 -10.71
N TRP A 417 8.29 -18.72 -10.24
CA TRP A 417 6.92 -18.40 -10.62
C TRP A 417 6.08 -18.13 -9.37
N THR A 418 6.02 -16.86 -8.98
CA THR A 418 5.39 -16.44 -7.70
C THR A 418 3.88 -16.35 -7.78
N PHE A 419 3.30 -16.36 -8.99
CA PHE A 419 1.87 -16.45 -9.19
C PHE A 419 1.51 -17.50 -10.23
N ASN A 420 0.46 -18.26 -9.93
CA ASN A 420 -0.13 -19.26 -10.80
C ASN A 420 -1.66 -19.23 -10.64
N ASN A 421 -2.36 -18.83 -11.71
CA ASN A 421 -3.77 -19.13 -11.89
C ASN A 421 -3.89 -20.31 -12.88
N GLY A 422 -4.28 -21.48 -12.37
CA GLY A 422 -4.65 -22.68 -13.16
C GLY A 422 -3.53 -23.44 -13.89
N ALA A 423 -2.43 -22.76 -14.25
CA ALA A 423 -1.28 -23.28 -14.97
C ALA A 423 -0.66 -24.55 -14.36
N ARG A 424 -0.24 -25.48 -15.22
CA ARG A 424 0.24 -26.82 -14.81
C ARG A 424 1.46 -27.24 -15.61
N ILE A 425 2.34 -28.03 -14.99
CA ILE A 425 3.33 -28.80 -15.76
C ILE A 425 2.63 -30.04 -16.36
N SER A 426 2.88 -30.31 -17.64
CA SER A 426 2.15 -31.30 -18.43
C SER A 426 3.07 -32.09 -19.36
N GLN A 427 2.75 -33.39 -19.53
CA GLN A 427 3.40 -34.31 -20.49
C GLN A 427 2.50 -34.56 -21.72
N SER A 428 1.52 -33.68 -21.95
CA SER A 428 0.54 -33.77 -23.06
C SER A 428 0.95 -32.96 -24.29
N ALA A 429 2.05 -32.22 -24.21
CA ALA A 429 2.70 -31.63 -25.37
C ALA A 429 3.32 -32.73 -26.25
N VAL A 430 3.81 -32.35 -27.43
CA VAL A 430 4.51 -33.27 -28.34
C VAL A 430 5.75 -32.63 -28.95
N ASN A 431 6.89 -33.33 -28.86
CA ASN A 431 8.18 -32.87 -29.38
C ASN A 431 8.66 -31.56 -28.71
N GLU A 432 8.58 -31.53 -27.39
CA GLU A 432 9.15 -30.53 -26.49
C GLU A 432 10.65 -30.30 -26.81
N PRO A 433 11.12 -29.04 -26.85
CA PRO A 433 12.54 -28.71 -26.86
C PRO A 433 13.34 -29.41 -25.74
N SER A 434 12.76 -29.45 -24.53
CA SER A 434 13.34 -30.03 -23.33
C SER A 434 12.40 -31.08 -22.70
N GLU A 435 12.44 -32.31 -23.21
CA GLU A 435 11.68 -33.44 -22.64
C GLU A 435 11.92 -33.61 -21.12
N PRO A 436 10.89 -33.98 -20.32
CA PRO A 436 9.65 -34.61 -20.75
C PRO A 436 8.37 -33.82 -20.48
N ASN A 437 8.44 -32.53 -20.11
CA ASN A 437 7.25 -31.73 -19.81
C ASN A 437 7.34 -30.31 -20.36
N ALA A 438 6.19 -29.67 -20.53
CA ALA A 438 6.05 -28.25 -20.76
C ALA A 438 5.11 -27.62 -19.73
N LEU A 439 5.18 -26.30 -19.54
CA LEU A 439 4.12 -25.54 -18.89
C LEU A 439 2.88 -25.54 -19.80
N ASN A 440 1.69 -25.73 -19.24
CA ASN A 440 0.41 -25.67 -19.94
C ASN A 440 -0.50 -24.59 -19.33
N LEU A 441 -1.18 -23.85 -20.20
CA LEU A 441 -2.21 -22.84 -19.91
C LEU A 441 -3.45 -23.14 -20.77
N ASN A 442 -4.66 -23.09 -20.20
CA ASN A 442 -5.93 -23.13 -20.92
C ASN A 442 -6.96 -22.19 -20.26
N ALA A 443 -8.28 -22.43 -20.38
CA ALA A 443 -9.27 -21.78 -19.54
C ALA A 443 -10.14 -22.80 -18.78
N SER A 444 -10.55 -22.44 -17.57
CA SER A 444 -11.50 -23.25 -16.79
C SER A 444 -12.97 -23.09 -17.23
N GLY A 445 -13.23 -22.34 -18.31
CA GLY A 445 -14.53 -22.09 -18.94
C GLY A 445 -14.65 -20.64 -19.47
N PRO A 446 -15.77 -20.27 -20.12
CA PRO A 446 -15.89 -19.01 -20.87
C PRO A 446 -16.32 -17.79 -20.04
N GLU A 447 -16.23 -17.86 -18.71
CA GLU A 447 -16.54 -16.73 -17.84
C GLU A 447 -15.30 -15.84 -17.64
N PRO A 448 -15.45 -14.54 -17.33
CA PRO A 448 -14.30 -13.69 -17.05
C PRO A 448 -13.40 -14.24 -15.93
N TYR A 449 -12.08 -14.09 -16.09
CA TYR A 449 -11.04 -14.51 -15.14
C TYR A 449 -10.92 -16.05 -14.98
N ARG A 450 -11.32 -16.81 -16.00
CA ARG A 450 -11.20 -18.27 -16.04
C ARG A 450 -9.93 -18.78 -16.71
N ASP A 451 -9.34 -17.95 -17.54
CA ASP A 451 -8.12 -18.17 -18.29
C ASP A 451 -6.90 -18.29 -17.36
N ASP A 452 -6.05 -19.26 -17.69
CA ASP A 452 -4.83 -19.55 -16.95
C ASP A 452 -3.77 -18.47 -17.21
N GLU A 453 -3.02 -18.16 -16.16
CA GLU A 453 -1.80 -17.35 -16.27
C GLU A 453 -0.74 -17.74 -15.25
N VAL A 454 0.51 -17.52 -15.61
CA VAL A 454 1.65 -17.61 -14.70
C VAL A 454 2.45 -16.31 -14.76
N ARG A 455 2.92 -15.84 -13.60
CA ARG A 455 3.77 -14.65 -13.48
C ARG A 455 5.08 -15.03 -12.80
N SER A 456 6.21 -14.56 -13.33
CA SER A 456 7.52 -14.83 -12.73
C SER A 456 7.67 -14.13 -11.37
N ASN A 457 8.67 -14.53 -10.60
CA ASN A 457 9.25 -13.69 -9.57
C ASN A 457 9.80 -12.37 -10.18
N PHE A 458 10.11 -11.39 -9.33
CA PHE A 458 10.88 -10.22 -9.73
C PHE A 458 12.24 -10.62 -10.31
N ILE A 459 12.69 -9.90 -11.32
CA ILE A 459 13.98 -10.10 -12.00
C ILE A 459 14.69 -8.74 -12.06
N HIS A 460 15.91 -8.67 -11.55
CA HIS A 460 16.68 -7.45 -11.53
C HIS A 460 17.20 -7.07 -12.93
N LEU A 461 16.52 -6.13 -13.59
CA LEU A 461 16.95 -5.55 -14.87
C LEU A 461 17.51 -4.12 -14.74
N ARG A 462 17.51 -3.52 -13.54
CA ARG A 462 18.12 -2.21 -13.30
C ARG A 462 19.59 -2.23 -13.71
N GLY A 463 20.06 -1.14 -14.30
CA GLY A 463 21.45 -1.01 -14.77
C GLY A 463 21.71 -1.63 -16.14
N LEU A 464 21.01 -2.72 -16.52
CA LEU A 464 21.10 -3.31 -17.87
C LEU A 464 20.63 -2.34 -18.96
N ARG A 465 21.05 -2.61 -20.20
CA ARG A 465 20.69 -1.80 -21.40
C ARG A 465 19.83 -2.54 -22.41
N GLN A 466 19.85 -3.87 -22.34
CA GLN A 466 19.17 -4.78 -23.26
C GLN A 466 18.91 -6.07 -22.49
N VAL A 467 17.82 -6.76 -22.81
CA VAL A 467 17.53 -8.13 -22.37
C VAL A 467 16.87 -8.86 -23.52
N THR A 468 17.20 -10.14 -23.70
CA THR A 468 16.52 -11.03 -24.64
C THR A 468 15.68 -12.02 -23.85
N ILE A 469 14.41 -12.09 -24.23
CA ILE A 469 13.40 -13.01 -23.72
C ILE A 469 13.18 -14.03 -24.84
N SER A 470 13.54 -15.29 -24.63
CA SER A 470 13.29 -16.37 -25.57
C SER A 470 12.53 -17.49 -24.90
N PHE A 471 11.63 -18.13 -25.63
CA PHE A 471 10.79 -19.23 -25.17
C PHE A 471 10.23 -19.96 -26.38
N PHE A 472 9.69 -21.14 -26.17
CA PHE A 472 9.05 -21.96 -27.19
C PHE A 472 7.58 -22.12 -26.87
N THR A 473 6.71 -22.20 -27.89
CA THR A 473 5.27 -22.45 -27.68
C THR A 473 4.71 -23.50 -28.62
N GLN A 474 3.69 -24.22 -28.18
CA GLN A 474 2.88 -25.13 -28.97
C GLN A 474 1.41 -24.98 -28.59
N HIS A 475 0.49 -24.84 -29.55
CA HIS A 475 -0.96 -24.91 -29.30
C HIS A 475 -1.56 -26.22 -29.81
N ARG A 476 -2.47 -26.80 -29.02
CA ARG A 476 -3.25 -28.01 -29.35
C ARG A 476 -4.67 -27.88 -28.78
N GLY A 477 -5.69 -28.26 -29.54
CA GLY A 477 -7.10 -27.95 -29.26
C GLY A 477 -7.50 -26.54 -29.74
N VAL A 478 -6.83 -25.53 -29.19
CA VAL A 478 -7.02 -24.06 -29.38
C VAL A 478 -7.62 -23.62 -30.73
N GLU A 479 -8.78 -22.98 -30.67
CA GLU A 479 -9.54 -22.41 -31.79
C GLU A 479 -8.81 -21.33 -32.61
N ALA A 480 -9.23 -21.15 -33.86
CA ALA A 480 -8.66 -20.13 -34.75
C ALA A 480 -9.01 -18.69 -34.29
N GLY A 481 -7.98 -17.92 -33.92
CA GLY A 481 -8.11 -16.52 -33.46
C GLY A 481 -7.91 -16.32 -31.95
N GLU A 482 -7.92 -17.40 -31.18
CA GLU A 482 -7.52 -17.41 -29.78
C GLU A 482 -6.01 -17.24 -29.61
N ARG A 483 -5.56 -16.85 -28.39
CA ARG A 483 -4.19 -16.33 -28.23
C ARG A 483 -3.50 -16.77 -26.95
N LEU A 484 -2.18 -16.84 -27.02
CA LEU A 484 -1.29 -16.71 -25.87
C LEU A 484 -0.69 -15.31 -25.88
N ILE A 485 -0.82 -14.60 -24.77
CA ILE A 485 -0.32 -13.23 -24.60
C ILE A 485 0.87 -13.26 -23.64
N VAL A 486 1.95 -12.61 -24.05
CA VAL A 486 3.18 -12.48 -23.27
C VAL A 486 3.42 -11.01 -22.96
N GLU A 487 3.55 -10.70 -21.67
CA GLU A 487 3.64 -9.33 -21.15
C GLU A 487 4.82 -9.18 -20.19
N TYR A 488 5.24 -7.94 -19.96
CA TYR A 488 6.11 -7.61 -18.83
C TYR A 488 5.45 -6.63 -17.85
N TRP A 489 5.86 -6.73 -16.59
CA TRP A 489 5.53 -5.75 -15.55
C TRP A 489 6.44 -4.53 -15.67
N SER A 490 5.85 -3.39 -16.01
CA SER A 490 6.55 -2.11 -16.10
C SER A 490 6.68 -1.45 -14.73
N LYS A 491 7.71 -0.61 -14.56
CA LYS A 491 7.93 0.23 -13.35
C LYS A 491 6.77 1.20 -12.99
N ASN A 492 5.75 1.30 -13.85
CA ASN A 492 4.55 2.11 -13.62
C ASN A 492 3.43 1.31 -12.94
N LEU A 493 3.65 0.03 -12.63
CA LEU A 493 2.64 -0.94 -12.16
C LEU A 493 1.58 -1.26 -13.24
N GLU A 494 2.03 -1.40 -14.49
CA GLU A 494 1.21 -1.78 -15.64
C GLU A 494 1.82 -3.00 -16.35
N TRP A 495 1.01 -4.01 -16.67
CA TRP A 495 1.38 -5.07 -17.62
C TRP A 495 1.36 -4.51 -19.04
N LYS A 496 2.41 -4.80 -19.82
CA LYS A 496 2.55 -4.33 -21.21
C LYS A 496 2.88 -5.50 -22.16
N PRO A 497 2.12 -5.70 -23.25
CA PRO A 497 2.32 -6.82 -24.17
C PRO A 497 3.62 -6.66 -24.97
N ILE A 498 4.30 -7.80 -25.16
CA ILE A 498 5.51 -7.94 -25.96
C ILE A 498 5.38 -9.01 -27.06
N ALA A 499 4.43 -9.94 -26.92
CA ALA A 499 3.96 -10.79 -28.00
C ALA A 499 2.49 -11.17 -27.80
N GLU A 500 1.77 -11.31 -28.92
CA GLU A 500 0.50 -12.03 -29.01
C GLU A 500 0.71 -13.14 -30.05
N ILE A 501 0.47 -14.39 -29.65
CA ILE A 501 0.65 -15.58 -30.49
C ILE A 501 -0.75 -16.12 -30.73
N ILE A 502 -1.17 -16.20 -32.00
CA ILE A 502 -2.55 -16.47 -32.38
C ILE A 502 -2.64 -17.85 -33.01
N SER A 503 -3.57 -18.70 -32.55
CA SER A 503 -3.84 -20.01 -33.15
C SER A 503 -4.52 -19.86 -34.50
N ASP A 504 -4.18 -20.75 -35.44
CA ASP A 504 -4.85 -20.91 -36.73
C ASP A 504 -5.96 -22.00 -36.71
N GLY A 505 -6.23 -22.58 -35.54
CA GLY A 505 -7.19 -23.67 -35.34
C GLY A 505 -6.66 -25.06 -35.74
N VAL A 506 -5.34 -25.22 -35.87
CA VAL A 506 -4.71 -26.51 -36.22
C VAL A 506 -3.67 -26.90 -35.16
N ASP A 507 -3.84 -28.12 -34.63
CA ASP A 507 -2.88 -28.77 -33.73
C ASP A 507 -1.44 -28.68 -34.25
N GLN A 508 -0.54 -28.09 -33.46
CA GLN A 508 0.88 -28.04 -33.78
C GLN A 508 1.57 -29.37 -33.39
N GLU A 509 2.37 -29.92 -34.31
CA GLU A 509 3.22 -31.10 -34.07
C GLU A 509 4.61 -30.74 -33.50
N ARG A 510 4.97 -29.45 -33.47
CA ARG A 510 6.29 -28.95 -33.05
C ARG A 510 6.14 -27.61 -32.35
N PHE A 511 7.05 -27.30 -31.45
CA PHE A 511 7.12 -25.98 -30.84
C PHE A 511 7.67 -24.93 -31.82
N THR A 512 7.12 -23.72 -31.74
CA THR A 512 7.59 -22.51 -32.41
C THR A 512 8.49 -21.72 -31.47
N ALA A 513 9.68 -21.34 -31.93
CA ALA A 513 10.65 -20.56 -31.15
C ALA A 513 10.35 -19.05 -31.25
N HIS A 514 10.33 -18.37 -30.10
CA HIS A 514 10.17 -16.92 -29.98
C HIS A 514 11.42 -16.30 -29.36
N SER A 515 11.77 -15.09 -29.81
CA SER A 515 12.91 -14.33 -29.31
C SER A 515 12.65 -12.84 -29.41
N ILE A 516 12.33 -12.22 -28.28
CA ILE A 516 11.99 -10.81 -28.13
C ILE A 516 13.17 -10.10 -27.49
N THR A 517 13.55 -8.93 -28.00
CA THR A 517 14.59 -8.08 -27.39
C THR A 517 13.94 -6.82 -26.83
N LEU A 518 14.12 -6.56 -25.55
CA LEU A 518 13.79 -5.28 -24.93
C LEU A 518 15.05 -4.42 -24.80
N GLU A 519 14.92 -3.10 -24.99
CA GLU A 519 16.06 -2.17 -24.96
C GLU A 519 15.78 -0.94 -24.10
N ARG A 520 16.75 -0.55 -23.28
CA ARG A 520 16.68 0.65 -22.42
C ARG A 520 17.02 1.93 -23.18
N ARG A 521 16.32 2.17 -24.30
CA ARG A 521 16.37 3.40 -25.09
C ARG A 521 14.96 3.96 -25.27
N PHE A 522 14.86 5.25 -25.58
CA PHE A 522 13.57 5.94 -25.72
C PHE A 522 12.63 5.32 -26.76
N THR A 523 13.18 4.65 -27.78
CA THR A 523 12.41 3.95 -28.83
C THR A 523 12.19 2.45 -28.54
N GLY A 524 12.56 1.98 -27.35
CA GLY A 524 12.39 0.59 -26.88
C GLY A 524 11.41 0.55 -25.71
N GLN A 525 11.78 -0.16 -24.65
CA GLN A 525 10.97 -0.39 -23.45
C GLN A 525 11.78 0.05 -22.22
N PRO A 526 12.07 1.37 -22.06
CA PRO A 526 12.93 1.89 -21.00
C PRO A 526 12.33 1.73 -19.60
N ASP A 527 11.06 1.37 -19.52
CA ASP A 527 10.22 1.06 -18.38
C ASP A 527 10.24 -0.40 -17.94
N ALA A 528 10.80 -1.31 -18.74
CA ALA A 528 11.13 -2.68 -18.35
C ALA A 528 12.38 -2.78 -17.45
N PHE A 529 13.25 -1.77 -17.44
CA PHE A 529 14.58 -1.86 -16.80
C PHE A 529 14.60 -1.35 -15.35
N HIS A 530 13.97 -2.10 -14.47
CA HIS A 530 13.87 -1.86 -13.03
C HIS A 530 14.15 -3.14 -12.22
N ASP A 531 14.08 -3.09 -10.89
CA ASP A 531 14.42 -4.23 -10.02
C ASP A 531 13.26 -5.22 -9.83
N GLU A 532 12.04 -4.80 -10.18
CA GLU A 532 10.78 -5.55 -10.04
C GLU A 532 10.23 -5.99 -11.41
N PHE A 533 11.07 -6.11 -12.43
CA PHE A 533 10.60 -6.61 -13.74
C PHE A 533 10.07 -8.04 -13.58
N ARG A 534 9.01 -8.36 -14.31
CA ARG A 534 8.43 -9.71 -14.36
C ARG A 534 7.99 -10.02 -15.78
N ILE A 535 7.91 -11.29 -16.11
CA ILE A 535 7.19 -11.78 -17.29
C ILE A 535 5.86 -12.42 -16.86
N ARG A 536 4.83 -12.26 -17.68
CA ARG A 536 3.57 -13.00 -17.59
C ARG A 536 3.30 -13.72 -18.89
N PHE A 537 2.81 -14.95 -18.77
CA PHE A 537 2.17 -15.69 -19.86
C PHE A 537 0.70 -15.88 -19.45
N ARG A 538 -0.24 -15.46 -20.29
CA ARG A 538 -1.68 -15.57 -20.08
C ARG A 538 -2.38 -16.11 -21.32
N ALA A 539 -3.25 -17.10 -21.16
CA ALA A 539 -4.14 -17.55 -22.22
C ALA A 539 -5.29 -16.53 -22.43
N ASP A 540 -5.67 -16.27 -23.69
CA ASP A 540 -6.84 -15.47 -24.10
C ASP A 540 -7.72 -16.44 -24.92
N VAL A 541 -8.34 -17.38 -24.19
CA VAL A 541 -9.03 -18.59 -24.65
C VAL A 541 -10.29 -18.85 -23.80
N ASP A 542 -11.23 -19.72 -24.21
CA ASP A 542 -12.49 -19.92 -23.47
C ASP A 542 -12.92 -21.36 -23.09
N GLU A 543 -12.16 -22.40 -23.49
CA GLU A 543 -12.42 -23.82 -23.16
C GLU A 543 -11.24 -24.57 -22.47
N PRO A 544 -11.48 -25.68 -21.74
CA PRO A 544 -10.45 -26.45 -21.04
C PRO A 544 -9.49 -27.27 -21.92
N ASP A 545 -9.82 -27.45 -23.21
CA ASP A 545 -8.97 -28.09 -24.21
C ASP A 545 -8.10 -27.11 -25.02
N ASP A 546 -8.15 -25.81 -24.73
CA ASP A 546 -7.32 -24.77 -25.36
C ASP A 546 -5.90 -24.74 -24.80
N ASN A 547 -5.16 -25.82 -25.03
CA ASN A 547 -3.87 -26.05 -24.41
C ASN A 547 -2.74 -25.30 -25.13
N TRP A 548 -2.28 -24.21 -24.51
CA TRP A 548 -1.04 -23.53 -24.83
C TRP A 548 0.11 -24.06 -23.99
N TYR A 549 0.99 -24.82 -24.64
CA TYR A 549 2.23 -25.31 -24.06
C TYR A 549 3.37 -24.30 -24.25
N ILE A 550 4.19 -24.12 -23.21
CA ILE A 550 5.36 -23.22 -23.19
C ILE A 550 6.56 -23.99 -22.65
N ASP A 551 7.73 -23.81 -23.28
CA ASP A 551 8.99 -24.47 -22.89
C ASP A 551 10.20 -23.53 -23.05
N ASP A 552 11.33 -23.89 -22.43
CA ASP A 552 12.65 -23.28 -22.58
C ASP A 552 12.65 -21.74 -22.34
N VAL A 553 11.92 -21.28 -21.31
CA VAL A 553 11.77 -19.85 -20.99
C VAL A 553 13.09 -19.30 -20.45
N ARG A 554 13.69 -18.36 -21.18
CA ARG A 554 14.98 -17.75 -20.87
C ARG A 554 14.92 -16.23 -20.94
N ILE A 555 15.41 -15.56 -19.90
CA ILE A 555 15.52 -14.10 -19.81
C ILE A 555 16.98 -13.76 -19.49
N ALA A 556 17.72 -13.25 -20.49
CA ALA A 556 19.16 -13.04 -20.38
C ALA A 556 19.60 -11.67 -20.89
N GLY A 557 20.60 -11.07 -20.21
CA GLY A 557 21.34 -9.94 -20.76
C GLY A 557 22.16 -10.33 -22.02
N PRO A 558 22.68 -9.33 -22.75
CA PRO A 558 23.52 -9.52 -23.94
C PRO A 558 24.88 -10.17 -23.63
#